data_AF-A0A358HS97-F1
#
_entry.id   AF-A0A358HS97-F1
#
_cell.length_a   1.000
_cell.length_b   1.000
_cell.length_c   1.000
_cell.angle_alpha   90.00
_cell.angle_beta   90.00
_cell.angle_gamma   90.00
#
_symmetry.space_group_name_H-M   'P 1'
#
loop_
_entity.id
_entity.type
_entity.pdbx_description
1 polymer ?
#
loop_
_entity_poly.entity_id
_entity_poly.type
_entity_poly.pdbx_seq_one_letter_code
_entity_poly.pdbx_strand_id
1 'polypeptide(L)' 'MPEPDQHTLARRKDIIAAMKDVIPSPGGVIVDEDQLRPYECDGLMAYRQLPMIVVLP' A
#
# COMPACT_ATOMS: atom_id res chain seq x y z
N MET A 1 13.50 -7.45 6.22
CA MET A 1 12.98 -7.65 4.85
C MET A 1 14.09 -7.36 3.85
N PRO A 2 14.09 -7.97 2.66
CA PRO A 2 15.01 -7.57 1.59
C PRO A 2 14.77 -6.11 1.19
N GLU A 3 15.76 -5.51 0.52
CA GLU A 3 15.62 -4.15 0.02
C GLU A 3 14.49 -4.06 -1.03
N PRO A 4 13.59 -3.06 -0.93
CA PRO A 4 12.54 -2.87 -1.91
C PRO A 4 13.11 -2.47 -3.29
N ASP A 5 12.46 -2.97 -4.35
CA ASP A 5 12.76 -2.57 -5.72
C ASP A 5 12.42 -1.08 -5.95
N GLN A 6 13.47 -0.29 -6.17
CA GLN A 6 13.37 1.15 -6.39
C GLN A 6 12.60 1.50 -7.67
N HIS A 7 12.64 0.66 -8.70
CA HIS A 7 11.90 0.90 -9.94
C HIS A 7 10.39 0.82 -9.70
N THR A 8 9.95 -0.16 -8.91
CA THR A 8 8.55 -0.28 -8.48
C THR A 8 8.13 0.90 -7.60
N LEU A 9 8.96 1.30 -6.62
CA LEU A 9 8.65 2.44 -5.75
C LEU A 9 8.53 3.76 -6.52
N ALA A 10 9.37 3.98 -7.55
CA ALA A 10 9.31 5.16 -8.40
C ALA A 10 7.97 5.29 -9.14
N ARG A 11 7.30 4.16 -9.42
CA ARG A 11 6.01 4.09 -10.13
C ARG A 11 4.79 4.16 -9.20
N ARG A 12 4.98 4.48 -7.92
CA ARG A 12 3.89 4.50 -6.91
C ARG A 12 2.65 5.27 -7.38
N LYS A 13 2.83 6.44 -7.99
CA LYS A 13 1.70 7.27 -8.46
C LYS A 13 0.88 6.58 -9.56
N ASP A 14 1.56 5.95 -10.51
CA ASP A 14 0.91 5.25 -11.62
C ASP A 14 0.15 4.02 -11.11
N ILE A 15 0.74 3.29 -10.16
CA ILE A 15 0.10 2.15 -9.50
C ILE A 15 -1.17 2.59 -8.77
N ILE A 16 -1.11 3.69 -8.01
CA ILE A 16 -2.30 4.25 -7.33
C ILE A 16 -3.41 4.58 -8.32
N ALA A 17 -3.07 5.24 -9.44
CA ALA A 17 -4.05 5.60 -10.46
C ALA A 17 -4.70 4.36 -11.08
N ALA A 18 -3.89 3.36 -11.45
CA ALA A 18 -4.38 2.10 -12.01
C ALA A 18 -5.28 1.33 -11.03
N MET A 19 -4.93 1.28 -9.74
CA MET A 19 -5.77 0.59 -8.75
C MET A 19 -7.11 1.31 -8.55
N LYS A 20 -7.12 2.65 -8.57
CA LYS A 20 -8.37 3.43 -8.44
C LYS A 20 -9.30 3.26 -9.65
N ASP A 21 -8.76 2.94 -10.81
CA ASP A 21 -9.55 2.63 -12.01
C ASP A 21 -10.20 1.24 -11.91
N VAL A 22 -9.47 0.27 -11.35
CA VAL A 22 -9.95 -1.11 -11.17
C VAL A 22 -10.93 -1.25 -10.01
N ILE A 23 -10.77 -0.45 -8.95
CA ILE A 23 -11.54 -0.56 -7.69
C ILE A 23 -12.54 0.59 -7.61
N PRO A 24 -13.82 0.34 -7.94
CA PRO A 24 -14.84 1.40 -8.03
C PRO A 24 -15.34 1.88 -6.66
N SER A 25 -15.02 1.17 -5.57
CA SER A 25 -15.49 1.50 -4.23
C SER A 25 -14.78 2.76 -3.68
N PRO A 26 -15.53 3.78 -3.22
CA PRO A 26 -14.94 4.93 -2.56
C PRO A 26 -14.13 4.49 -1.33
N GLY A 27 -12.86 4.86 -1.28
CA GLY A 27 -11.96 4.44 -0.20
C GLY A 27 -11.39 3.02 -0.34
N GLY A 28 -11.67 2.31 -1.43
CA GLY A 28 -11.11 0.98 -1.69
C GLY A 28 -9.60 0.99 -1.97
N VAL A 29 -8.99 2.15 -2.24
CA VAL A 29 -7.55 2.32 -2.41
C VAL A 29 -7.02 3.31 -1.38
N ILE A 30 -6.33 2.79 -0.36
CA ILE A 30 -5.75 3.54 0.75
C ILE A 30 -4.30 3.88 0.42
N VAL A 31 -3.96 5.16 0.51
CA VAL A 31 -2.62 5.70 0.15
C VAL A 31 -2.06 6.69 1.17
N ASP A 32 -2.91 7.14 2.08
CA ASP A 32 -2.59 8.06 3.15
C ASP A 32 -1.81 7.34 4.25
N GLU A 33 -0.72 7.93 4.73
CA GLU A 33 0.20 7.26 5.64
C GLU A 33 -0.49 6.82 6.94
N ASP A 34 -1.33 7.66 7.54
CA ASP A 34 -2.00 7.35 8.81
C ASP A 34 -2.98 6.19 8.65
N GLN A 35 -3.65 6.12 7.49
CA GLN A 35 -4.57 5.03 7.16
C GLN A 35 -3.86 3.72 6.79
N LEU A 36 -2.55 3.77 6.47
CA LEU A 36 -1.74 2.59 6.20
C LEU A 36 -1.17 1.95 7.48
N ARG A 37 -1.07 2.71 8.59
CA ARG A 37 -0.55 2.22 9.88
C ARG A 37 -1.21 0.94 10.38
N PRO A 38 -2.54 0.74 10.29
CA PRO A 38 -3.18 -0.51 10.72
C PRO A 38 -2.68 -1.75 9.97
N TYR A 39 -2.05 -1.58 8.81
CA TYR A 39 -1.58 -2.63 7.92
C TYR A 39 -0.05 -2.81 7.95
N GLU A 40 0.65 -2.15 8.88
CA GLU A 40 2.11 -2.20 8.94
C GLU A 40 2.67 -3.51 9.53
N CYS A 41 1.81 -4.36 10.08
CA CYS A 41 2.18 -5.56 10.82
C CYS A 41 1.37 -6.78 10.33
N ASP A 42 2.00 -7.95 10.30
CA ASP A 42 1.41 -9.23 9.90
C ASP A 42 0.84 -10.05 11.07
N GLY A 43 0.71 -9.43 12.25
CA GLY A 43 0.31 -10.10 13.48
C GLY A 43 1.49 -10.71 14.26
N LEU A 44 2.71 -10.67 13.72
CA LEU A 44 3.94 -11.01 14.43
C LEU A 44 4.67 -9.73 14.85
N MET A 45 5.10 -9.65 16.10
CA MET A 45 5.79 -8.44 16.61
C MET A 45 7.14 -8.16 15.94
N ALA A 46 7.71 -9.13 15.21
CA ALA A 46 9.01 -9.02 14.57
C ALA A 46 8.98 -8.25 13.24
N TYR A 47 7.82 -8.13 12.60
CA TYR A 47 7.70 -7.52 11.28
C TYR A 47 6.79 -6.30 11.34
N ARG A 48 7.43 -5.13 11.17
CA ARG A 48 6.74 -3.85 11.01
C ARG A 48 7.31 -3.13 9.81
N GLN A 49 6.49 -2.94 8.79
CA GLN A 49 6.82 -2.17 7.61
C GLN A 49 5.57 -1.56 7.02
N LEU A 50 5.57 -0.24 6.85
CA LEU A 50 4.45 0.45 6.23
C LEU A 50 4.29 -0.01 4.77
N PRO A 51 3.09 -0.44 4.35
CA PRO A 51 2.85 -0.82 2.97
C PRO A 51 2.88 0.40 2.04
N MET A 52 3.15 0.16 0.75
CA MET A 52 3.15 1.23 -0.26
C MET A 52 1.74 1.79 -0.53
N ILE A 53 0.75 0.89 -0.56
CA ILE A 53 -0.69 1.11 -0.72
C ILE A 53 -1.45 -0.09 -0.11
N VAL A 54 -2.74 0.08 0.19
CA VAL A 54 -3.66 -1.03 0.54
C VAL A 54 -4.88 -0.96 -0.36
N VAL A 55 -5.34 -2.12 -0.83
CA VAL A 55 -6.54 -2.25 -1.68
C VAL A 55 -7.55 -3.16 -0.97
N LEU A 56 -8.78 -2.68 -0.86
CA LEU A 56 -9.91 -3.39 -0.25
C LEU A 56 -10.99 -3.67 -1.32
N PRO A 57 -11.73 -4.79 -1.19
CA PRO A 57 -12.82 -5.13 -2.10
C PRO A 57 -14.00 -4.14 -2.05
#